data_AF-A0A392SKA4-F1
#
_entry.id   AF-A0A392SKA4-F1
#
_cell.length_a   1.000
_cell.length_b   1.000
_cell.length_c   1.000
_cell.angle_alpha   90.00
_cell.angle_beta   90.00
_cell.angle_gamma   90.00
#
_symmetry.space_group_name_H-M   'P 1'
#
loop_
_entity.id
_entity.type
_entity.pdbx_description
1 polymer ?
#
loop_
_entity_poly.entity_id
_entity_poly.type
_entity_poly.pdbx_seq_one_letter_code
_entity_poly.pdbx_strand_id
1 'polypeptide(L)' 'MQEDGQKPDWITLVSVLPAVADIKGLRIGMSIHGYAIRSGFESMVNVSTALLDMYFKCASVETG' A
#
# COMPACT_ATOMS: atom_id res chain seq x y z
N MET A 1 0.97 -13.39 8.22
CA MET A 1 1.99 -14.45 8.18
C MET A 1 2.36 -14.63 6.73
N GLN A 2 3.63 -14.42 6.36
CA GLN A 2 4.14 -14.80 5.05
C GLN A 2 4.69 -16.21 5.20
N GLU A 3 4.02 -17.19 4.60
CA GLU A 3 4.50 -18.57 4.52
C GLU A 3 5.71 -18.58 3.58
N ASP A 4 6.77 -19.30 3.96
CA ASP A 4 8.05 -19.33 3.26
C ASP A 4 7.85 -19.77 1.80
N GLY A 5 7.91 -18.82 0.85
CA GLY A 5 7.74 -19.05 -0.59
C GLY A 5 6.61 -18.27 -1.27
N GLN A 6 5.62 -17.72 -0.54
CA GLN A 6 4.50 -17.00 -1.16
C GLN A 6 4.72 -15.48 -1.16
N LYS A 7 4.97 -14.93 -2.36
CA LYS A 7 5.09 -13.49 -2.56
C LYS A 7 3.71 -12.83 -2.55
N PRO A 8 3.54 -11.67 -1.89
CA PRO A 8 2.32 -10.87 -1.98
C PRO A 8 1.96 -10.58 -3.45
N ASP A 9 0.73 -10.86 -3.83
CA ASP A 9 0.16 -10.45 -5.12
C ASP A 9 -0.54 -9.09 -5.00
N TRP A 10 -1.05 -8.58 -6.13
CA TRP A 10 -1.75 -7.29 -6.16
C TRP A 10 -3.00 -7.27 -5.27
N ILE A 11 -3.69 -8.40 -5.09
CA ILE A 11 -4.88 -8.52 -4.23
C ILE A 11 -4.47 -8.33 -2.76
N THR A 12 -3.34 -8.91 -2.38
CA THR A 12 -2.73 -8.76 -1.06
C THR A 12 -2.34 -7.30 -0.80
N LEU A 13 -1.78 -6.61 -1.80
CA LEU A 13 -1.43 -5.20 -1.65
C LEU A 13 -2.67 -4.32 -1.46
N VAL A 14 -3.71 -4.50 -2.30
CA VAL A 14 -4.95 -3.72 -2.22
C VAL A 14 -5.68 -3.94 -0.89
N SER A 15 -5.67 -5.17 -0.36
CA SER A 15 -6.34 -5.49 0.90
C SER A 15 -5.62 -4.97 2.15
N VAL A 16 -4.29 -4.84 2.12
CA VAL A 16 -3.52 -4.35 3.28
C VAL A 16 -3.44 -2.82 3.35
N LEU A 17 -3.51 -2.12 2.21
CA LEU A 17 -3.36 -0.66 2.14
C LEU A 17 -4.38 0.13 2.99
N PRO A 18 -5.67 -0.26 3.08
CA PRO A 18 -6.63 0.39 3.99
C PRO A 18 -6.21 0.30 5.46
N ALA A 19 -5.76 -0.86 5.93
CA ALA A 19 -5.30 -1.02 7.31
C ALA A 19 -4.06 -0.15 7.59
N VAL A 20 -3.16 -0.01 6.62
CA VAL A 20 -1.99 0.90 6.72
C VAL A 20 -2.44 2.36 6.79
N ALA A 21 -3.47 2.73 6.05
CA ALA A 21 -4.05 4.07 6.07
C ALA A 21 -4.67 4.40 7.45
N ASP A 22 -5.39 3.46 8.04
CA ASP A 22 -6.07 3.63 9.33
C ASP A 22 -5.08 3.86 10.48
N ILE A 23 -3.92 3.19 10.44
CA ILE A 23 -2.84 3.41 11.42
C ILE A 23 -1.90 4.58 11.06
N LYS A 24 -2.24 5.36 10.02
CA LYS A 24 -1.42 6.47 9.49
C LYS A 24 0.03 6.04 9.18
N GLY A 25 0.20 4.80 8.72
CA GLY A 25 1.48 4.13 8.56
C GLY A 25 2.24 4.51 7.29
N LEU A 26 2.55 5.79 7.08
CA LEU A 26 3.15 6.30 5.83
C LEU A 26 4.39 5.53 5.38
N ARG A 27 5.31 5.20 6.30
CA ARG A 27 6.54 4.45 6.00
C ARG A 27 6.25 3.02 5.52
N ILE A 28 5.22 2.38 6.07
CA ILE A 28 4.78 1.04 5.66
C ILE A 28 4.16 1.14 4.27
N GLY A 29 3.32 2.14 4.03
CA GLY A 29 2.72 2.43 2.73
C GLY A 29 3.75 2.66 1.63
N MET A 30 4.81 3.43 1.91
CA MET A 30 5.94 3.63 0.98
C MET A 30 6.69 2.33 0.68
N SER A 31 6.85 1.46 1.68
CA SER A 31 7.50 0.16 1.50
C SER A 31 6.65 -0.76 0.59
N ILE A 32 5.33 -0.75 0.78
CA ILE A 32 4.37 -1.47 -0.08
C ILE A 32 4.39 -0.91 -1.51
N HIS A 33 4.43 0.41 -1.67
CA HIS A 33 4.54 1.07 -2.98
C HIS A 33 5.82 0.64 -3.71
N GLY A 34 6.97 0.66 -3.02
CA GLY A 34 8.24 0.20 -3.60
C GLY A 34 8.21 -1.28 -4.00
N TYR A 35 7.52 -2.12 -3.22
CA TYR A 35 7.29 -3.53 -3.58
C TYR A 35 6.39 -3.67 -4.82
N ALA A 36 5.32 -2.87 -4.92
CA ALA A 36 4.42 -2.85 -6.08
C ALA A 36 5.18 -2.55 -7.38
N ILE A 37 6.04 -1.53 -7.38
CA ILE A 37 6.89 -1.15 -8.52
C ILE A 37 7.84 -2.29 -8.90
N ARG A 38 8.54 -2.87 -7.92
CA ARG A 38 9.47 -3.99 -8.18
C ARG A 38 8.77 -5.25 -8.70
N SER A 39 7.47 -5.38 -8.48
CA SER A 39 6.67 -6.55 -8.85
C SER A 39 5.82 -6.32 -10.12
N GLY A 40 5.85 -5.11 -10.72
CA GLY A 40 5.08 -4.79 -11.92
C GLY A 40 3.58 -4.53 -11.67
N PHE A 41 3.21 -4.20 -10.42
CA PHE A 41 1.81 -3.96 -10.03
C PHE A 41 1.42 -2.48 -10.03
N GLU A 42 2.36 -1.56 -10.22
CA GLU A 42 2.17 -0.12 -10.22
C GLU A 42 1.22 0.36 -11.34
N SER A 43 1.20 -0.33 -12.48
CA SER A 43 0.28 -0.06 -13.59
C SER A 43 -1.14 -0.57 -13.36
N MET A 44 -1.38 -1.37 -12.31
CA MET A 44 -2.72 -1.86 -12.02
C MET A 44 -3.55 -0.78 -11.33
N VAL A 45 -4.63 -0.34 -12.00
CA VAL A 45 -5.53 0.70 -11.50
C VAL A 45 -5.99 0.47 -10.06
N ASN A 46 -6.27 -0.79 -9.70
CA ASN A 46 -6.67 -1.15 -8.33
C ASN A 46 -5.57 -0.83 -7.30
N VAL A 47 -4.32 -1.15 -7.62
CA VAL A 47 -3.16 -0.91 -6.74
C VAL A 47 -2.86 0.58 -6.66
N SER A 48 -2.85 1.30 -7.80
CA SER A 48 -2.61 2.74 -7.82
C SER A 48 -3.69 3.50 -7.05
N THR A 49 -4.96 3.09 -7.17
CA THR A 49 -6.09 3.70 -6.44
C THR A 49 -5.97 3.46 -4.94
N ALA A 50 -5.68 2.23 -4.52
CA ALA A 50 -5.49 1.91 -3.10
C ALA A 50 -4.28 2.64 -2.49
N LEU A 51 -3.19 2.79 -3.25
CA LEU A 51 -2.01 3.55 -2.83
C LEU A 51 -2.35 5.03 -2.66
N LEU A 52 -3.06 5.63 -3.61
CA LEU A 52 -3.51 7.03 -3.53
C LEU A 52 -4.36 7.28 -2.29
N ASP A 53 -5.40 6.46 -2.07
CA ASP A 53 -6.25 6.57 -0.87
C ASP A 53 -5.42 6.47 0.42
N MET A 54 -4.49 5.52 0.49
CA MET A 54 -3.58 5.37 1.63
C MET A 54 -2.70 6.60 1.83
N TYR A 55 -2.12 7.17 0.78
CA TYR A 55 -1.32 8.40 0.88
C TYR A 55 -2.15 9.60 1.33
N PHE A 56 -3.35 9.80 0.79
CA PHE A 56 -4.25 10.89 1.21
C PHE A 56 -4.63 10.76 2.69
N LYS A 57 -4.98 9.56 3.12
CA LYS A 57 -5.31 9.29 4.52
C LYS A 57 -4.09 9.41 5.42
N CYS A 58 -2.88 9.08 4.99
CA CYS A 58 -1.68 9.30 5.80
C CYS A 58 -1.23 10.77 5.84
N ALA A 59 -1.40 11.51 4.73
CA ALA A 59 -1.02 12.92 4.60
C ALA A 59 -2.01 13.90 5.27
N SER A 60 -3.25 13.47 5.54
CA SER A 60 -4.25 14.27 6.29
C SER A 60 -3.93 14.47 7.78
N VAL A 61 -2.65 14.40 8.17
CA VAL A 61 -2.12 14.78 9.49
C VAL A 61 -1.43 16.15 9.48
N GLU A 62 -1.45 16.87 8.35
CA GLU A 62 -1.11 18.31 8.34
C GLU A 62 -2.40 19.13 8.46
N THR A 63 -2.92 19.27 9.68
CA THR A 63 -3.85 20.34 10.02
C THR A 63 -3.28 21.04 11.24
N GLY A 64 -2.45 22.04 10.97
CA GLY A 64 -2.03 23.09 11.88
C GLY A 64 -2.40 24.44 11.28
#